data_AF-A0AAU9EG59-F1
#
_entry.id   AF-A0AAU9EG59-F1
#
_cell.length_a   1.000
_cell.length_b   1.000
_cell.length_c   1.000
_cell.angle_alpha   90.00
_cell.angle_beta   90.00
_cell.angle_gamma   90.00
#
_symmetry.space_group_name_H-M   'P 1'
#
loop_
_entity.id
_entity.type
_entity.pdbx_description
1 polymer ?
#
loop_
_entity_poly.entity_id
_entity_poly.type
_entity_poly.pdbx_seq_one_letter_code
_entity_poly.pdbx_strand_id
1 'polypeptide(L)'
;MKKSALLLILVALLLSLTVPAPAGEKCLRVQLDGTIFLRPRVPANAPKVNDDVLSCRTDGKFHVDMIFPRDGGQVISQDNWVVITGFKCSPKKRHAECRHVVDPEAFQHEPFTLSATLTPDGSSRYALEFFLDKLPRPKPIYVTIECPNSPPQRINDYGSKYQQLLLASYLNKIWLNMALDQKQHQHPEKMELPPFDTAELEWDELLTLAPCPK
;
A
#
# COMPACT_ATOMS: atom_id res chain seq x y z
N MET A 1 4.60 -29.05 67.43
CA MET A 1 4.93 -29.42 66.03
C MET A 1 4.18 -28.57 64.99
N LYS A 2 4.04 -27.24 65.15
CA LYS A 2 3.25 -26.36 64.24
C LYS A 2 4.07 -25.25 63.55
N LYS A 3 5.34 -25.07 63.88
CA LYS A 3 6.17 -23.97 63.37
C LYS A 3 6.95 -24.31 62.09
N SER A 4 7.15 -25.59 61.79
CA SER A 4 7.91 -26.03 60.60
C SER A 4 7.10 -26.03 59.31
N ALA A 5 5.76 -26.14 59.39
CA ALA A 5 4.89 -26.12 58.22
C ALA A 5 4.76 -24.71 57.59
N LEU A 6 4.85 -23.66 58.42
CA LEU A 6 4.74 -22.27 57.94
C LEU A 6 5.98 -21.81 57.17
N LEU A 7 7.16 -22.33 57.54
CA LEU A 7 8.42 -21.97 56.89
C LEU A 7 8.54 -22.55 55.47
N LEU A 8 7.99 -23.75 55.25
CA LEU A 8 7.99 -24.43 53.94
C LEU A 8 7.06 -23.76 52.93
N ILE A 9 5.95 -23.18 53.37
CA ILE A 9 5.04 -22.42 52.50
C ILE A 9 5.68 -21.09 52.08
N LEU A 10 6.42 -20.42 52.98
CA LEU A 10 7.09 -19.15 52.68
C LEU A 10 8.24 -19.34 51.68
N VAL A 11 8.98 -20.45 51.77
CA VAL A 11 10.07 -20.78 50.82
C VAL A 11 9.50 -21.19 49.46
N ALA A 12 8.37 -21.91 49.42
CA ALA A 12 7.71 -22.25 48.16
C ALA A 12 7.11 -21.03 47.44
N LEU A 13 6.68 -19.99 48.17
CA LEU A 13 6.16 -18.75 47.57
C LEU A 13 7.26 -17.87 46.96
N LEU A 14 8.47 -17.88 47.53
CA LEU A 14 9.63 -17.13 47.04
C LEU A 14 10.34 -17.79 45.84
N LEU A 15 9.99 -19.04 45.52
CA LEU A 15 10.48 -19.81 44.38
C LEU A 15 9.56 -19.77 43.15
N SER A 16 8.59 -18.85 43.14
CA SER A 16 7.91 -18.44 41.92
C SER A 16 8.88 -17.63 41.05
N LEU A 17 9.83 -18.39 40.48
CA LEU A 17 10.68 -18.02 39.37
C LEU A 17 9.86 -17.15 38.41
N THR A 18 10.29 -15.90 38.26
CA THR A 18 10.02 -15.12 37.07
C THR A 18 10.60 -15.91 35.90
N VAL A 19 9.85 -16.87 35.38
CA VAL A 19 10.14 -17.50 34.09
C VAL A 19 10.11 -16.33 33.12
N PRO A 20 11.24 -15.93 32.50
CA PRO A 20 11.17 -14.95 31.44
C PRO A 20 10.23 -15.56 30.40
N ALA A 21 9.12 -14.86 30.13
CA ALA A 21 8.27 -15.22 29.00
C ALA A 21 9.20 -15.46 27.81
N PRO A 22 9.11 -16.60 27.09
CA PRO A 22 9.97 -16.84 25.96
C PRO A 22 9.86 -15.62 25.07
N ALA A 23 10.99 -14.92 24.88
CA ALA A 23 11.04 -13.75 24.03
C ALA A 23 10.54 -14.22 22.67
N GLY A 24 9.30 -13.87 22.34
CA GLY A 24 8.63 -14.42 21.17
C GLY A 24 9.51 -14.22 19.95
N GLU A 25 9.59 -15.26 19.11
CA GLU A 25 10.43 -15.25 17.92
C GLU A 25 10.19 -13.95 17.15
N LYS A 26 11.28 -13.24 16.85
CA LYS A 26 11.25 -11.93 16.21
C LYS A 26 11.52 -12.09 14.74
N CYS A 27 10.66 -11.50 13.93
CA CYS A 27 10.74 -11.42 12.49
C CYS A 27 11.06 -9.99 12.06
N LEU A 28 11.48 -9.83 10.81
CA LEU A 28 11.67 -8.52 10.20
C LEU A 28 10.33 -8.05 9.63
N ARG A 29 9.97 -6.80 9.92
CA ARG A 29 8.77 -6.15 9.38
C ARG A 29 9.18 -4.98 8.51
N VAL A 30 8.75 -5.02 7.25
CA VAL A 30 8.86 -3.94 6.28
C VAL A 30 7.51 -3.24 6.21
N GLN A 31 7.49 -1.93 6.39
CA GLN A 31 6.32 -1.10 6.14
C GLN A 31 6.67 -0.02 5.11
N LEU A 32 5.83 0.12 4.08
CA LEU A 32 5.90 1.19 3.09
C LEU A 32 4.53 1.89 3.06
N ASP A 33 4.52 3.17 3.37
CA ASP A 33 3.31 4.00 3.38
C ASP A 33 3.50 5.15 2.40
N GLY A 34 2.61 5.27 1.42
CA GLY A 34 2.83 6.24 0.36
C GLY A 34 1.62 6.71 -0.41
N THR A 35 1.88 7.65 -1.31
CA THR A 35 0.91 8.26 -2.22
C THR A 35 1.33 8.01 -3.65
N ILE A 36 0.36 7.73 -4.52
CA ILE A 36 0.53 7.50 -5.96
C ILE A 36 -0.29 8.56 -6.69
N PHE A 37 0.37 9.32 -7.55
CA PHE A 37 -0.27 10.32 -8.41
C PHE A 37 -0.16 9.87 -9.87
N LEU A 38 -1.28 9.56 -10.50
CA LEU A 38 -1.32 9.19 -11.91
C LEU A 38 -1.79 10.36 -12.77
N ARG A 39 -0.95 10.78 -13.71
CA ARG A 39 -1.29 11.81 -14.70
C ARG A 39 -1.36 11.17 -16.09
N PRO A 40 -2.54 11.05 -16.70
CA PRO A 40 -2.66 10.50 -18.05
C PRO A 40 -1.95 11.40 -19.07
N ARG A 41 -1.16 10.80 -19.97
CA ARG A 41 -0.75 11.45 -21.22
C ARG A 41 -1.95 11.51 -22.15
N VAL A 42 -2.34 12.69 -22.60
CA VAL A 42 -3.24 12.80 -23.76
C VAL A 42 -2.35 12.70 -25.00
N PRO A 43 -2.43 11.61 -25.80
CA PRO A 43 -1.66 11.52 -27.03
C PRO A 43 -1.99 12.71 -27.93
N ALA A 44 -0.98 13.37 -28.50
CA ALA A 44 -1.18 14.53 -29.38
C ALA A 44 -2.14 14.24 -30.55
N ASN A 45 -2.29 12.97 -30.91
CA ASN A 45 -3.09 12.48 -32.04
C ASN A 45 -4.29 11.62 -31.62
N ALA A 46 -4.71 11.63 -30.35
CA ALA A 46 -5.85 10.85 -29.92
C ALA A 46 -7.12 11.27 -30.71
N PRO A 47 -7.87 10.31 -31.30
CA PRO A 47 -9.10 10.64 -32.00
C PRO A 47 -10.06 11.33 -31.03
N LYS A 48 -10.63 12.46 -31.45
CA LYS A 48 -11.62 13.24 -30.70
C LYS A 48 -12.93 12.45 -30.63
N VAL A 49 -12.97 11.37 -29.86
CA VAL A 49 -14.19 10.61 -29.58
C VAL A 49 -14.98 11.41 -28.54
N ASN A 50 -16.19 11.81 -28.89
CA ASN A 50 -17.21 12.55 -28.11
C ASN A 50 -16.70 13.49 -27.00
N ASP A 51 -16.88 14.78 -27.24
CA ASP A 51 -16.16 15.91 -26.67
C ASP A 51 -16.41 16.29 -25.19
N ASP A 52 -16.81 15.37 -24.31
CA ASP A 52 -17.30 15.79 -22.97
C ASP A 52 -16.39 15.46 -21.76
N VAL A 53 -15.34 14.62 -21.90
CA VAL A 53 -14.40 14.34 -20.79
C VAL A 53 -12.95 14.50 -21.25
N LEU A 54 -12.23 15.52 -20.75
CA LEU A 54 -10.89 15.89 -21.27
C LEU A 54 -9.74 15.07 -20.66
N SER A 55 -9.83 14.65 -19.40
CA SER A 55 -8.86 13.77 -18.73
C SER A 55 -9.33 13.61 -17.27
N CYS A 56 -9.29 12.38 -16.75
CA CYS A 56 -9.57 12.11 -15.34
C CYS A 56 -8.26 11.87 -14.61
N ARG A 57 -8.04 12.61 -13.53
CA ARG A 57 -6.92 12.42 -12.61
C ARG A 57 -7.36 11.49 -11.48
N THR A 58 -6.49 10.53 -11.14
CA THR A 58 -6.67 9.62 -10.00
C THR A 58 -5.49 9.79 -9.06
N ASP A 59 -5.80 10.09 -7.80
CA ASP A 59 -4.84 10.11 -6.70
C ASP A 59 -5.15 8.91 -5.79
N GLY A 60 -4.11 8.20 -5.35
CA GLY A 60 -4.24 7.02 -4.50
C GLY A 60 -3.25 7.03 -3.34
N LYS A 61 -3.56 6.28 -2.29
CA LYS A 61 -2.62 5.93 -1.23
C LYS A 61 -2.42 4.43 -1.22
N PHE A 62 -1.25 3.99 -0.79
CA PHE A 62 -0.96 2.59 -0.60
C PHE A 62 -0.30 2.35 0.75
N HIS A 63 -0.47 1.12 1.21
CA HIS A 63 0.19 0.56 2.37
C HIS A 63 0.72 -0.81 1.99
N VAL A 64 1.97 -1.05 2.32
CA VAL A 64 2.61 -2.35 2.25
C VAL A 64 3.10 -2.68 3.64
N ASP A 65 2.67 -3.81 4.18
CA ASP A 65 3.16 -4.34 5.44
C ASP A 65 3.50 -5.81 5.23
N MET A 66 4.77 -6.14 5.34
CA MET A 66 5.30 -7.46 5.05
C MET A 66 6.18 -7.95 6.20
N ILE A 67 5.98 -9.20 6.60
CA ILE A 67 6.78 -9.88 7.61
C ILE A 67 7.67 -10.92 6.92
N PHE A 68 8.94 -10.95 7.31
CA PHE A 68 9.97 -11.84 6.81
C PHE A 68 10.65 -12.60 7.95
N PRO A 69 11.25 -13.78 7.70
CA PRO A 69 12.11 -14.44 8.66
C PRO A 69 13.24 -13.52 9.11
N ARG A 70 13.72 -13.72 10.34
CA ARG A 70 14.75 -12.87 10.96
C ARG A 70 16.04 -12.75 10.15
N ASP A 71 16.42 -13.84 9.50
CA ASP A 71 17.67 -13.94 8.75
C ASP A 71 17.46 -13.58 7.26
N GLY A 72 16.30 -13.02 6.92
CA GLY A 72 15.88 -12.80 5.54
C GLY A 72 15.23 -14.05 4.92
N GLY A 73 14.78 -13.90 3.69
CA GLY A 73 14.07 -14.94 2.94
C GLY A 73 12.79 -14.40 2.29
N GLN A 74 11.89 -15.32 1.97
CA GLN A 74 10.59 -15.00 1.37
C GLN A 74 9.65 -14.35 2.40
N VAL A 75 8.75 -13.50 1.93
CA VAL A 75 7.65 -12.96 2.75
C VAL A 75 6.81 -14.10 3.33
N ILE A 76 6.48 -14.03 4.63
CA ILE A 76 5.68 -15.04 5.36
C ILE A 76 4.28 -14.53 5.73
N SER A 77 4.09 -13.21 5.78
CA SER A 77 2.79 -12.58 6.01
C SER A 77 2.77 -11.19 5.39
N GLN A 78 1.61 -10.76 4.90
CA GLN A 78 1.44 -9.43 4.34
C GLN A 78 0.02 -8.89 4.53
N ASP A 79 -0.10 -7.58 4.73
CA ASP A 79 -1.36 -6.83 4.79
C ASP A 79 -1.25 -5.57 3.91
N ASN A 80 -1.30 -5.79 2.59
CA ASN A 80 -1.09 -4.72 1.63
C ASN A 80 -2.42 -4.25 1.05
N TRP A 81 -2.60 -2.93 0.94
CA TRP A 81 -3.79 -2.35 0.36
C TRP A 81 -3.49 -1.05 -0.39
N VAL A 82 -4.33 -0.76 -1.37
CA VAL A 82 -4.35 0.50 -2.10
C VAL A 82 -5.75 1.09 -2.04
N VAL A 83 -5.85 2.41 -1.96
CA VAL A 83 -7.12 3.13 -1.90
C VAL A 83 -7.06 4.35 -2.79
N ILE A 84 -8.15 4.62 -3.51
CA ILE A 84 -8.30 5.89 -4.22
C ILE A 84 -8.62 6.95 -3.18
N THR A 85 -7.97 8.10 -3.26
CA THR A 85 -8.21 9.24 -2.35
C THR A 85 -8.74 10.46 -3.09
N GLY A 86 -8.57 10.51 -4.41
CA GLY A 86 -9.08 11.58 -5.24
C GLY A 86 -9.39 11.08 -6.64
N PHE A 87 -10.54 11.49 -7.17
CA PHE A 87 -10.87 11.29 -8.58
C PHE A 87 -11.52 12.56 -9.14
N LYS A 88 -10.87 13.16 -10.14
CA LYS A 88 -11.32 14.44 -10.71
C LYS A 88 -11.25 14.40 -12.22
N CYS A 89 -12.40 14.54 -12.87
CA CYS A 89 -12.50 14.75 -14.32
C CYS A 89 -12.77 16.22 -14.63
N SER A 90 -11.99 16.81 -15.54
CA SER A 90 -12.20 18.20 -15.98
C SER A 90 -13.07 18.22 -17.25
N PRO A 91 -14.20 18.96 -17.29
CA PRO A 91 -15.02 19.06 -18.49
C PRO A 91 -14.32 19.87 -19.59
N LYS A 92 -14.54 19.51 -20.87
CA LYS A 92 -13.92 20.19 -22.03
C LYS A 92 -14.45 21.60 -22.27
N LYS A 93 -15.72 21.87 -21.93
CA LYS A 93 -16.38 23.16 -22.17
C LYS A 93 -16.89 23.74 -20.86
N ARG A 94 -16.82 25.07 -20.73
CA ARG A 94 -17.37 25.89 -19.62
C ARG A 94 -18.92 25.82 -19.52
N HIS A 95 -19.55 24.75 -19.97
CA HIS A 95 -20.99 24.59 -19.86
C HIS A 95 -21.31 24.18 -18.41
N ALA A 96 -21.78 25.17 -17.66
CA ALA A 96 -22.53 25.10 -16.41
C ALA A 96 -22.17 23.96 -15.44
N GLU A 97 -21.41 24.29 -14.38
CA GLU A 97 -21.50 23.77 -12.99
C GLU A 97 -21.92 22.30 -12.75
N CYS A 98 -21.71 21.38 -13.69
CA CYS A 98 -22.08 19.99 -13.49
C CYS A 98 -21.19 19.41 -12.38
N ARG A 99 -21.81 18.85 -11.35
CA ARG A 99 -21.12 18.19 -10.25
C ARG A 99 -20.87 16.74 -10.63
N HIS A 100 -19.64 16.27 -10.41
CA HIS A 100 -19.28 14.87 -10.53
C HIS A 100 -19.25 14.24 -9.13
N VAL A 101 -20.14 13.29 -8.88
CA VAL A 101 -20.23 12.56 -7.61
C VAL A 101 -19.74 11.13 -7.85
N VAL A 102 -18.67 10.76 -7.19
CA VAL A 102 -18.09 9.42 -7.28
C VAL A 102 -18.76 8.52 -6.25
N ASP A 103 -19.13 7.31 -6.68
CA ASP A 103 -19.75 6.31 -5.82
C ASP A 103 -18.82 5.94 -4.65
N PRO A 104 -19.28 5.87 -3.38
CA PRO A 104 -18.42 5.66 -2.23
C PRO A 104 -17.58 4.37 -2.28
N GLU A 105 -18.05 3.34 -2.99
CA GLU A 105 -17.31 2.09 -3.20
C GLU A 105 -15.95 2.31 -3.87
N ALA A 106 -15.79 3.40 -4.61
CA ALA A 106 -14.52 3.80 -5.23
C ALA A 106 -13.41 4.09 -4.21
N PHE A 107 -13.74 4.40 -2.96
CA PHE A 107 -12.79 4.81 -1.92
C PHE A 107 -12.53 3.71 -0.87
N GLN A 108 -12.89 2.46 -1.18
CA GLN A 108 -12.61 1.32 -0.32
C GLN A 108 -11.19 0.78 -0.53
N HIS A 109 -10.61 0.18 0.50
CA HIS A 109 -9.30 -0.47 0.38
C HIS A 109 -9.40 -1.69 -0.55
N GLU A 110 -8.56 -1.73 -1.58
CA GLU A 110 -8.38 -2.91 -2.43
C GLU A 110 -7.11 -3.64 -1.98
N PRO A 111 -7.22 -4.88 -1.48
CA PRO A 111 -6.06 -5.66 -1.07
C PRO A 111 -5.28 -6.15 -2.29
N PHE A 112 -3.96 -6.29 -2.14
CA PHE A 112 -3.10 -6.89 -3.16
C PHE A 112 -2.00 -7.75 -2.55
N THR A 113 -1.31 -8.52 -3.38
CA THR A 113 -0.26 -9.44 -2.94
C THR A 113 1.02 -9.20 -3.73
N LEU A 114 2.12 -9.08 -3.02
CA LEU A 114 3.45 -8.97 -3.59
C LEU A 114 4.20 -10.30 -3.41
N SER A 115 4.96 -10.68 -4.44
CA SER A 115 6.08 -11.59 -4.29
C SER A 115 7.27 -10.77 -3.82
N ALA A 116 7.81 -11.10 -2.65
CA ALA A 116 8.89 -10.33 -2.04
C ALA A 116 9.93 -11.21 -1.35
N THR A 117 11.20 -10.82 -1.48
CA THR A 117 12.35 -11.44 -0.83
C THR A 117 13.18 -10.38 -0.12
N LEU A 118 13.57 -10.65 1.13
CA LEU A 118 14.45 -9.80 1.91
C LEU A 118 15.81 -10.49 2.09
N THR A 119 16.90 -9.89 1.63
CA THR A 119 18.25 -10.46 1.70
C THR A 119 19.13 -9.63 2.62
N PRO A 120 19.88 -10.22 3.57
CA PRO A 120 20.86 -9.48 4.36
C PRO A 120 21.92 -8.79 3.48
N ASP A 121 22.17 -7.50 3.72
CA ASP A 121 23.14 -6.67 2.99
C ASP A 121 24.08 -5.93 3.98
N GLY A 122 24.49 -6.64 5.04
CA GLY A 122 25.35 -6.11 6.11
C GLY A 122 24.79 -6.36 7.50
N SER A 123 25.39 -5.74 8.52
CA SER A 123 25.09 -6.01 9.94
C SER A 123 23.72 -5.51 10.42
N SER A 124 23.10 -4.60 9.68
CA SER A 124 21.80 -3.98 10.01
C SER A 124 21.05 -3.46 8.77
N ARG A 125 21.41 -4.00 7.61
CA ARG A 125 20.91 -3.57 6.30
C ARG A 125 20.40 -4.79 5.55
N TYR A 126 19.35 -4.56 4.78
CA TYR A 126 18.67 -5.60 4.01
C TYR A 126 18.25 -5.05 2.66
N ALA A 127 18.44 -5.85 1.62
CA ALA A 127 17.94 -5.58 0.29
C ALA A 127 16.56 -6.24 0.13
N LEU A 128 15.53 -5.43 -0.06
CA LEU A 128 14.18 -5.88 -0.38
C LEU A 128 13.99 -5.88 -1.90
N GLU A 129 13.63 -7.03 -2.44
CA GLU A 129 13.18 -7.19 -3.82
C GLU A 129 11.70 -7.56 -3.84
N PHE A 130 10.87 -6.85 -4.60
CA PHE A 130 9.46 -7.22 -4.75
C PHE A 130 8.85 -6.87 -6.10
N PHE A 131 7.76 -7.55 -6.44
CA PHE A 131 6.91 -7.27 -7.59
C PHE A 131 5.47 -7.74 -7.33
N LEU A 132 4.51 -7.21 -8.08
CA LEU A 132 3.12 -7.62 -8.03
C LEU A 132 2.92 -8.84 -8.94
N ASP A 133 2.47 -9.97 -8.39
CA ASP A 133 2.25 -11.19 -9.19
C ASP A 133 1.10 -11.07 -10.18
N LYS A 134 0.06 -10.33 -9.75
CA LYS A 134 -1.21 -10.27 -10.47
C LYS A 134 -1.88 -8.93 -10.26
N LEU A 135 -2.32 -8.33 -11.35
CA LEU A 135 -3.16 -7.15 -11.32
C LEU A 135 -4.55 -7.47 -10.72
N PRO A 136 -5.12 -6.54 -9.94
CA PRO A 136 -6.49 -6.68 -9.47
C PRO A 136 -7.44 -6.80 -10.67
N ARG A 137 -8.61 -7.41 -10.47
CA ARG A 137 -9.61 -7.50 -11.55
C ARG A 137 -10.10 -6.09 -11.91
N PRO A 138 -10.34 -5.77 -13.19
CA PRO A 138 -10.94 -4.50 -13.56
C PRO A 138 -12.30 -4.34 -12.85
N LYS A 139 -12.47 -3.26 -12.10
CA LYS A 139 -13.75 -2.88 -11.49
C LYS A 139 -14.14 -1.50 -12.02
N PRO A 140 -15.40 -1.30 -12.46
CA PRO A 140 -15.85 0.01 -12.90
C PRO A 140 -15.92 0.96 -11.70
N ILE A 141 -15.67 2.24 -11.96
CA ILE A 141 -16.08 3.28 -11.02
C ILE A 141 -17.29 3.98 -11.59
N TYR A 142 -18.28 4.10 -10.74
CA TYR A 142 -19.51 4.78 -11.06
C TYR A 142 -19.38 6.26 -10.70
N VAL A 143 -19.69 7.11 -11.67
CA VAL A 143 -19.73 8.56 -11.47
C VAL A 143 -21.12 9.03 -11.86
N THR A 144 -21.76 9.77 -10.96
CA THR A 144 -23.02 10.45 -11.23
C THR A 144 -22.70 11.88 -11.64
N ILE A 145 -23.13 12.25 -12.83
CA ILE A 145 -23.05 13.60 -13.37
C ILE A 145 -24.36 14.30 -13.06
N GLU A 146 -24.31 15.36 -12.28
CA GLU A 146 -25.45 16.18 -11.91
C GLU A 146 -25.32 17.55 -12.56
N CYS A 147 -26.14 17.82 -13.58
CA CYS A 147 -26.17 19.11 -14.28
C CYS A 147 -27.47 19.86 -13.97
N PRO A 148 -27.45 21.20 -13.90
CA PRO A 148 -28.68 21.98 -13.78
C PRO A 148 -29.67 21.66 -14.90
N ASN A 149 -30.95 21.53 -14.56
CA ASN A 149 -32.06 21.27 -15.50
C ASN A 149 -31.99 19.95 -16.30
N SER A 150 -31.14 19.00 -15.89
CA SER A 150 -31.06 17.67 -16.49
C SER A 150 -31.19 16.57 -15.44
N PRO A 151 -31.77 15.41 -15.74
CA PRO A 151 -31.74 14.27 -14.84
C PRO A 151 -30.28 13.81 -14.61
N PRO A 152 -29.94 13.32 -13.41
CA PRO A 152 -28.62 12.76 -13.15
C PRO A 152 -28.29 11.61 -14.11
N GLN A 153 -27.06 11.61 -14.63
CA GLN A 153 -26.59 10.56 -15.52
C GLN A 153 -25.50 9.75 -14.82
N ARG A 154 -25.69 8.43 -14.72
CA ARG A 154 -24.65 7.52 -14.22
C ARG A 154 -23.80 7.06 -15.39
N ILE A 155 -22.51 7.34 -15.32
CA ILE A 155 -21.52 6.84 -16.27
C ILE A 155 -20.61 5.83 -15.58
N ASN A 156 -20.10 4.89 -16.38
CA ASN A 156 -19.13 3.90 -15.93
C ASN A 156 -17.77 4.30 -16.50
N ASP A 157 -16.81 4.53 -15.62
CA ASP A 157 -15.41 4.60 -16.00
C ASP A 157 -14.78 3.22 -15.78
N TYR A 158 -14.53 2.51 -16.88
CA TYR A 158 -13.87 1.20 -16.90
C TYR A 158 -12.33 1.31 -16.88
N GLY A 159 -11.78 2.50 -16.75
CA GLY A 159 -10.35 2.75 -16.69
C GLY A 159 -9.70 2.29 -15.39
N SER A 160 -9.74 0.98 -15.12
CA SER A 160 -8.66 0.24 -14.45
C SER A 160 -8.03 0.91 -13.23
N LYS A 161 -8.76 1.54 -12.30
CA LYS A 161 -8.13 2.49 -11.35
C LYS A 161 -7.13 1.85 -10.41
N TYR A 162 -7.50 0.76 -9.73
CA TYR A 162 -6.54 -0.01 -8.93
C TYR A 162 -5.48 -0.70 -9.78
N GLN A 163 -5.86 -1.18 -10.97
CA GLN A 163 -4.91 -1.77 -11.91
C GLN A 163 -3.86 -0.76 -12.37
N GLN A 164 -4.22 0.50 -12.60
CA GLN A 164 -3.34 1.57 -13.03
C GLN A 164 -2.43 2.01 -11.89
N LEU A 165 -2.96 2.12 -10.66
CA LEU A 165 -2.16 2.42 -9.46
C LEU A 165 -1.10 1.34 -9.21
N LEU A 166 -1.43 0.07 -9.47
CA LEU A 166 -0.53 -1.06 -9.26
C LEU A 166 0.22 -1.51 -10.53
N LEU A 167 -0.02 -0.89 -11.68
CA LEU A 167 0.57 -1.33 -12.96
C LEU A 167 2.09 -1.25 -12.93
N ALA A 168 2.61 -0.23 -12.26
CA ALA A 168 4.02 -0.01 -12.06
C ALA A 168 4.72 -1.21 -11.41
N SER A 169 4.18 -1.64 -10.28
CA SER A 169 4.68 -2.76 -9.49
C SER A 169 4.44 -4.10 -10.17
N TYR A 170 3.51 -4.17 -11.13
CA TYR A 170 3.28 -5.34 -11.98
C TYR A 170 4.30 -5.45 -13.12
N LEU A 171 4.61 -4.33 -13.77
CA LEU A 171 5.53 -4.30 -14.90
C LEU A 171 7.00 -4.31 -14.49
N ASN A 172 7.30 -3.81 -13.29
CA ASN A 172 8.66 -3.63 -12.80
C ASN A 172 8.87 -4.35 -11.49
N LYS A 173 10.04 -4.95 -11.38
CA LYS A 173 10.58 -5.40 -10.11
C LYS A 173 11.21 -4.21 -9.40
N ILE A 174 10.82 -3.98 -8.15
CA ILE A 174 11.28 -2.88 -7.31
C ILE A 174 12.35 -3.41 -6.35
N TRP A 175 13.41 -2.62 -6.16
CA TRP A 175 14.53 -2.98 -5.31
C TRP A 175 14.85 -1.83 -4.34
N LEU A 176 14.83 -2.11 -3.04
CA LEU A 176 15.04 -1.12 -1.98
C LEU A 176 16.13 -1.59 -1.02
N ASN A 177 17.01 -0.67 -0.61
CA ASN A 177 18.05 -0.95 0.37
C ASN A 177 17.65 -0.36 1.72
N MET A 178 17.14 -1.21 2.59
CA MET A 178 16.53 -0.81 3.86
C MET A 178 17.53 -0.96 5.02
N ALA A 179 17.44 -0.06 5.98
CA ALA A 179 18.21 -0.13 7.22
C ALA A 179 17.25 -0.34 8.40
N LEU A 180 17.65 -1.18 9.36
CA LEU A 180 16.89 -1.37 10.60
C LEU A 180 16.93 -0.12 11.49
N ASP A 181 17.89 0.78 11.25
CA ASP A 181 18.01 2.08 11.91
C ASP A 181 17.14 3.12 11.19
N GLN A 182 16.10 3.60 11.88
CA GLN A 182 15.17 4.62 11.38
C GLN A 182 15.83 5.91 10.90
N LYS A 183 17.02 6.23 11.42
CA LYS A 183 17.76 7.44 11.02
C LYS A 183 18.35 7.34 9.61
N GLN A 184 18.39 6.15 9.03
CA GLN A 184 18.99 5.88 7.73
C GLN A 184 17.95 5.62 6.63
N HIS A 185 16.66 5.80 6.94
CA HIS A 185 15.61 5.67 5.95
C HIS A 185 15.75 6.73 4.85
N GLN A 186 15.56 6.29 3.61
CA GLN A 186 15.65 7.15 2.44
C GLN A 186 14.27 7.34 1.83
N HIS A 187 14.04 8.52 1.26
CA HIS A 187 12.94 8.71 0.33
C HIS A 187 13.44 8.21 -1.03
N PRO A 188 12.73 7.26 -1.64
CA PRO A 188 13.11 6.71 -2.94
C PRO A 188 12.94 7.73 -4.05
N GLU A 189 13.69 7.53 -5.14
CA GLU A 189 13.60 8.39 -6.31
C GLU A 189 12.23 8.26 -7.00
N LYS A 190 11.77 9.37 -7.59
CA LYS A 190 10.54 9.39 -8.39
C LYS A 190 10.67 8.41 -9.56
N MET A 191 9.74 7.47 -9.67
CA MET A 191 9.73 6.45 -10.72
C MET A 191 8.85 6.86 -11.90
N GLU A 192 9.43 7.09 -13.08
CA GLU A 192 8.65 7.28 -14.32
C GLU A 192 8.12 5.93 -14.83
N LEU A 193 6.83 5.84 -15.15
CA LEU A 193 6.15 4.57 -15.42
C LEU A 193 5.39 4.60 -16.75
N PRO A 194 6.01 4.17 -17.87
CA PRO A 194 5.33 4.07 -19.16
C PRO A 194 4.08 3.16 -19.08
N PRO A 195 2.95 3.50 -19.75
CA PRO A 195 2.76 4.57 -20.73
C PRO A 195 2.34 5.94 -20.13
N PHE A 196 2.45 6.13 -18.82
CA PHE A 196 2.13 7.40 -18.17
C PHE A 196 3.36 8.33 -18.21
N ASP A 197 3.17 9.60 -18.57
CA ASP A 197 4.27 10.59 -18.61
C ASP A 197 4.82 10.89 -17.21
N THR A 198 3.99 10.77 -16.17
CA THR A 198 4.39 10.91 -14.77
C THR A 198 3.47 10.07 -13.89
N ALA A 199 4.04 9.05 -13.25
CA ALA A 199 3.48 8.46 -12.05
C ALA A 199 4.39 8.90 -10.91
N GLU A 200 3.92 9.78 -10.04
CA GLU A 200 4.73 10.18 -8.88
C GLU A 200 4.37 9.25 -7.74
N LEU A 201 5.35 8.48 -7.26
CA LEU A 201 5.24 7.71 -6.04
C LEU A 201 6.10 8.39 -4.97
N GLU A 202 5.49 8.66 -3.82
CA GLU A 202 6.17 9.20 -2.64
C GLU A 202 5.82 8.27 -1.48
N TRP A 203 6.83 7.75 -0.76
CA TRP A 203 6.59 6.88 0.38
C TRP A 203 7.67 6.97 1.45
N ASP A 204 7.26 6.61 2.66
CA ASP A 204 8.14 6.37 3.80
C ASP A 204 8.46 4.88 3.89
N GLU A 205 9.71 4.57 4.16
CA GLU A 205 10.21 3.21 4.34
C GLU A 205 10.50 2.94 5.80
N LEU A 206 10.10 1.78 6.33
CA LEU A 206 10.39 1.39 7.71
C LEU A 206 10.71 -0.10 7.81
N LEU A 207 11.90 -0.42 8.34
CA LEU A 207 12.29 -1.79 8.70
C LEU A 207 12.41 -1.91 10.22
N THR A 208 11.71 -2.86 10.82
CA THR A 208 11.71 -3.09 12.28
C THR A 208 11.71 -4.56 12.66
N LEU A 209 11.89 -4.84 13.96
CA LEU A 209 11.65 -6.16 14.53
C LEU A 209 10.23 -6.26 15.07
N ALA A 210 9.47 -7.25 14.61
CA ALA A 210 8.10 -7.53 15.04
C ALA A 210 7.97 -8.97 15.55
N PRO A 211 6.92 -9.32 16.32
CA PRO A 211 6.59 -10.72 16.59
C PRO A 211 6.35 -11.47 15.27
N CYS A 212 6.85 -12.70 15.15
CA CYS A 212 6.53 -13.56 14.02
C CYS A 212 5.03 -13.95 14.01
N PRO A 213 4.40 -14.12 12.84
CA PRO A 213 3.06 -14.69 12.73
C PRO A 213 3.06 -16.12 13.28
N LYS A 214 1.95 -16.54 13.89
CA LYS A 214 1.77 -17.91 14.38
C LYS A 214 1.23 -18.84 13.32
#